data_AF-A0A1M2YH31-F1
#
_entry.id   AF-A0A1M2YH31-F1
#
_cell.length_a   1.000
_cell.length_b   1.000
_cell.length_c   1.000
_cell.angle_alpha   90.00
_cell.angle_beta   90.00
_cell.angle_gamma   90.00
#
_symmetry.space_group_name_H-M   'P 1'
#
loop_
_entity.id
_entity.type
_entity.pdbx_description
1 polymer ?
#
loop_
_entity_poly.entity_id
_entity_poly.type
_entity_poly.pdbx_seq_one_letter_code
_entity_poly.pdbx_strand_id
1 'polypeptide(L)'
;MPDRKPKSKARHINQSVAELSRQKNYYKWSSIVLLIIVIILAFSIANPLKPANEHFGSRLTNIDVPFSPQYLSIINNAPNSYFNTAALKLLNGSLTDEIIDTPPTLKSNNTFVVNGKPSVIYIGAISCVFCGENRWAMALALSRFGNFSKLYEGYSSFGDHDVPTIYWNNDNYTIPEGVGFGNYYSSKYVNFISADYESPIVDGFEVQPLSYFVSQAPNATYKSAMSFMNSTNDFQGTPFTFWGKVLVPGATGIVFGNTTPDTSTLPLTNETHAQVLSQLKNFNDQFAWGEYAAADVYVAYLCPSLNNTPPVCQLQGIKDLESAMGV
;
A
#
# COMPACT_ATOMS: atom_id res chain seq x y z
N MET A 1 -35.26 -61.95 -63.35
CA MET A 1 -35.02 -60.49 -63.35
C MET A 1 -34.92 -60.03 -61.90
N PRO A 2 -33.80 -59.44 -61.45
CA PRO A 2 -33.68 -58.88 -60.11
C PRO A 2 -34.01 -57.38 -60.13
N ASP A 3 -34.70 -56.84 -59.11
CA ASP A 3 -34.85 -55.39 -58.95
C ASP A 3 -34.74 -54.92 -57.48
N ARG A 4 -34.40 -53.64 -57.34
CA ARG A 4 -33.51 -52.99 -56.36
C ARG A 4 -34.14 -52.59 -55.00
N LYS A 5 -33.26 -52.54 -53.98
CA LYS A 5 -33.43 -52.07 -52.58
C LYS A 5 -33.73 -50.56 -52.45
N PRO A 6 -34.20 -50.08 -51.28
CA PRO A 6 -33.94 -48.72 -50.81
C PRO A 6 -32.94 -48.72 -49.63
N LYS A 7 -31.66 -48.38 -49.88
CA LYS A 7 -30.61 -48.16 -48.84
C LYS A 7 -30.12 -46.71 -48.73
N SER A 8 -30.70 -45.74 -49.46
CA SER A 8 -30.11 -44.39 -49.54
C SER A 8 -30.55 -43.40 -48.46
N LYS A 9 -31.76 -43.51 -47.89
CA LYS A 9 -32.30 -42.49 -46.96
C LYS A 9 -31.63 -42.44 -45.57
N ALA A 10 -31.25 -43.58 -45.00
CA ALA A 10 -30.67 -43.64 -43.66
C ALA A 10 -29.23 -43.09 -43.57
N ARG A 11 -28.47 -43.16 -44.67
CA ARG A 11 -27.06 -42.71 -44.71
C ARG A 11 -26.94 -41.18 -44.73
N HIS A 12 -27.89 -40.49 -45.37
CA HIS A 12 -27.91 -39.02 -45.44
C HIS A 12 -28.29 -38.35 -44.11
N ILE A 13 -29.16 -38.97 -43.29
CA ILE A 13 -29.57 -38.41 -41.99
C ILE A 13 -28.43 -38.50 -40.97
N ASN A 14 -27.65 -39.59 -40.95
CA ASN A 14 -26.53 -39.72 -40.01
C ASN A 14 -25.35 -38.80 -40.34
N GLN A 15 -25.15 -38.45 -41.62
CA GLN A 15 -24.13 -37.48 -42.02
C GLN A 15 -24.51 -36.06 -41.59
N SER A 16 -25.78 -35.65 -41.74
CA SER A 16 -26.22 -34.30 -41.36
C SER A 16 -26.21 -34.07 -39.84
N VAL A 17 -26.51 -35.10 -39.03
CA VAL A 17 -26.44 -35.00 -37.56
C VAL A 17 -24.99 -34.88 -37.06
N ALA A 18 -24.03 -35.54 -37.71
CA ALA A 18 -22.61 -35.45 -37.38
C ALA A 18 -21.99 -34.10 -37.79
N GLU A 19 -22.46 -33.50 -38.88
CA GLU A 19 -22.04 -32.15 -39.29
C GLU A 19 -22.58 -31.08 -38.34
N LEU A 20 -23.85 -31.19 -37.93
CA LEU A 20 -24.45 -30.28 -36.94
C LEU A 20 -23.76 -30.35 -35.56
N SER A 21 -23.33 -31.54 -35.13
CA SER A 21 -22.61 -31.68 -33.85
C SER A 21 -21.19 -31.11 -33.92
N ARG A 22 -20.47 -31.30 -35.04
CA ARG A 22 -19.17 -30.65 -35.30
C ARG A 22 -19.30 -29.13 -35.36
N GLN A 23 -20.34 -28.61 -36.00
CA GLN A 23 -20.59 -27.18 -36.10
C GLN A 23 -20.89 -26.57 -34.72
N LYS A 24 -21.72 -27.23 -33.90
CA LYS A 24 -22.00 -26.81 -32.51
C LYS A 24 -20.76 -26.86 -31.62
N ASN A 25 -19.91 -27.87 -31.76
CA ASN A 25 -18.64 -27.93 -31.04
C ASN A 25 -17.68 -26.83 -31.50
N TYR A 26 -17.55 -26.59 -32.80
CA TYR A 26 -16.73 -25.49 -33.34
C TYR A 26 -17.16 -24.13 -32.79
N TYR A 27 -18.48 -23.83 -32.77
CA TYR A 27 -18.99 -22.59 -32.19
C TYR A 27 -18.83 -22.50 -30.66
N LYS A 28 -18.91 -23.62 -29.93
CA LYS A 28 -18.61 -23.64 -28.49
C LYS A 28 -17.13 -23.36 -28.21
N TRP A 29 -16.22 -23.99 -28.95
CA TRP A 29 -14.78 -23.81 -28.78
C TRP A 29 -14.33 -22.41 -29.23
N SER A 30 -14.90 -21.87 -30.31
CA SER A 30 -14.60 -20.49 -30.75
C SER A 30 -15.09 -19.45 -29.73
N SER A 31 -16.25 -19.66 -29.10
CA SER A 31 -16.79 -18.76 -28.07
C SER A 31 -15.94 -18.74 -26.80
N ILE A 32 -15.38 -19.89 -26.39
CA ILE A 32 -14.49 -19.99 -25.22
C ILE A 32 -13.15 -19.28 -25.50
N VAL A 33 -12.57 -19.49 -26.68
CA VAL A 33 -11.31 -18.83 -27.06
C VAL A 33 -11.50 -17.32 -27.15
N LEU A 34 -12.61 -16.84 -27.70
CA LEU A 34 -12.92 -15.41 -27.76
C LEU A 34 -13.09 -14.81 -26.35
N LEU A 35 -13.76 -15.52 -25.44
CA LEU A 35 -13.93 -15.08 -24.06
C LEU A 35 -12.58 -14.98 -23.33
N ILE A 36 -11.70 -15.97 -23.51
CA ILE A 36 -10.35 -15.97 -22.93
C ILE A 36 -9.54 -14.80 -23.49
N ILE A 37 -9.58 -14.54 -24.80
CA ILE A 37 -8.89 -13.42 -25.43
C ILE A 37 -9.43 -12.08 -24.90
N VAL A 38 -10.76 -11.94 -24.74
CA VAL A 38 -11.37 -10.73 -24.17
C VAL A 38 -10.97 -10.55 -22.71
N ILE A 39 -10.89 -11.62 -21.92
CA ILE A 39 -10.41 -11.57 -20.53
C ILE A 39 -8.94 -11.19 -20.48
N ILE A 40 -8.08 -11.79 -21.31
CA ILE A 40 -6.65 -11.47 -21.38
C ILE A 40 -6.44 -10.03 -21.84
N LEU A 41 -7.19 -9.57 -22.84
CA LEU A 41 -7.15 -8.18 -23.30
C LEU A 41 -7.67 -7.24 -22.22
N ALA A 42 -8.80 -7.52 -21.58
CA ALA A 42 -9.31 -6.72 -20.46
C ALA A 42 -8.31 -6.67 -19.30
N PHE A 43 -7.64 -7.79 -18.99
CA PHE A 43 -6.60 -7.86 -17.98
C PHE A 43 -5.34 -7.09 -18.39
N SER A 44 -4.93 -7.16 -19.66
CA SER A 44 -3.76 -6.44 -20.20
C SER A 44 -4.01 -4.93 -20.36
N ILE A 45 -5.26 -4.53 -20.60
CA ILE A 45 -5.68 -3.12 -20.65
C ILE A 45 -5.81 -2.56 -19.24
N ALA A 46 -6.29 -3.35 -18.27
CA ALA A 46 -6.35 -2.98 -16.87
C ALA A 46 -4.96 -2.93 -16.21
N ASN A 47 -4.07 -3.84 -16.61
CA ASN A 47 -2.69 -3.97 -16.13
C ASN A 47 -1.73 -3.94 -17.33
N PRO A 48 -1.39 -2.74 -17.86
CA PRO A 48 -0.39 -2.64 -18.91
C PRO A 48 0.91 -3.30 -18.44
N LEU A 49 1.47 -4.17 -19.29
CA LEU A 49 2.70 -4.90 -19.02
C LEU A 49 3.78 -3.96 -18.48
N LYS A 50 4.32 -4.28 -17.30
CA LYS A 50 5.37 -3.52 -16.60
C LYS A 50 6.56 -3.32 -17.56
N PRO A 51 6.96 -2.09 -17.91
CA PRO A 51 8.14 -1.86 -18.74
C PRO A 51 9.40 -2.20 -17.92
N ALA A 52 9.93 -3.40 -18.13
CA ALA A 52 11.07 -3.94 -17.38
C ALA A 52 12.44 -3.33 -17.75
N ASN A 53 12.49 -2.38 -18.69
CA ASN A 53 13.74 -1.94 -19.34
C ASN A 53 14.01 -0.42 -19.29
N GLU A 54 13.37 0.33 -18.39
CA GLU A 54 13.69 1.75 -18.23
C GLU A 54 14.82 1.97 -17.21
N HIS A 55 15.73 2.91 -17.50
CA HIS A 55 16.86 3.22 -16.64
C HIS A 55 16.38 3.90 -15.34
N PHE A 56 17.09 3.67 -14.23
CA PHE A 56 16.78 4.36 -12.98
C PHE A 56 16.77 5.88 -13.18
N GLY A 57 15.77 6.54 -12.61
CA GLY A 57 15.51 7.97 -12.75
C GLY A 57 14.74 8.40 -14.00
N SER A 58 14.60 7.55 -15.04
CA SER A 58 13.95 7.98 -16.30
C SER A 58 12.43 8.05 -16.25
N ARG A 59 11.81 7.43 -15.25
CA ARG A 59 10.35 7.42 -15.02
C ARG A 59 9.85 8.53 -14.12
N LEU A 60 10.77 9.27 -13.51
CA LEU A 60 10.48 10.22 -12.45
C LEU A 60 9.96 11.53 -13.04
N THR A 61 8.70 11.46 -13.45
CA THR A 61 7.91 12.61 -13.83
C THR A 61 7.00 12.96 -12.66
N ASN A 62 6.64 14.24 -12.53
CA ASN A 62 5.66 14.68 -11.53
C ASN A 62 6.07 14.43 -10.05
N ILE A 63 7.38 14.43 -9.73
CA ILE A 63 7.82 14.47 -8.33
C ILE A 63 7.22 15.72 -7.67
N ASP A 64 6.69 15.53 -6.47
CA ASP A 64 6.13 16.57 -5.62
C ASP A 64 4.89 17.26 -6.25
N VAL A 65 4.19 16.55 -7.15
CA VAL A 65 2.90 16.99 -7.71
C VAL A 65 1.75 16.50 -6.82
N PRO A 66 0.77 17.36 -6.49
CA PRO A 66 -0.36 16.95 -5.67
C PRO A 66 -1.21 15.90 -6.39
N PHE A 67 -1.68 14.90 -5.63
CA PHE A 67 -2.64 13.91 -6.09
C PHE A 67 -3.87 14.57 -6.71
N SER A 68 -4.34 14.00 -7.81
CA SER A 68 -5.66 14.35 -8.35
C SER A 68 -6.76 14.04 -7.32
N PRO A 69 -7.93 14.70 -7.39
CA PRO A 69 -9.06 14.36 -6.51
C PRO A 69 -9.48 12.88 -6.61
N GLN A 70 -9.28 12.27 -7.78
CA GLN A 70 -9.59 10.87 -8.03
C GLN A 70 -8.61 9.96 -7.26
N TYR A 71 -7.32 10.25 -7.33
CA TYR A 71 -6.27 9.53 -6.58
C TYR A 71 -6.46 9.66 -5.08
N LEU A 72 -6.70 10.87 -4.60
CA LEU A 72 -6.96 11.14 -3.19
C LEU A 72 -8.20 10.39 -2.68
N SER A 73 -9.25 10.26 -3.52
CA SER A 73 -10.46 9.53 -3.15
C SER A 73 -10.26 8.02 -2.99
N ILE A 74 -9.31 7.42 -3.70
CA ILE A 74 -9.00 5.97 -3.57
C ILE A 74 -8.51 5.69 -2.14
N ILE A 75 -7.64 6.57 -1.60
CA ILE A 75 -7.12 6.45 -0.23
C ILE A 75 -8.20 6.81 0.80
N ASN A 76 -8.84 7.97 0.65
CA ASN A 76 -9.80 8.48 1.65
C ASN A 76 -11.09 7.67 1.73
N ASN A 77 -11.57 7.10 0.62
CA ASN A 77 -12.87 6.45 0.55
C ASN A 77 -12.78 4.93 0.39
N ALA A 78 -11.61 4.33 0.67
CA ALA A 78 -11.45 2.88 0.66
C ALA A 78 -12.53 2.20 1.55
N PRO A 79 -13.25 1.17 1.05
CA PRO A 79 -14.31 0.52 1.80
C PRO A 79 -13.79 -0.27 3.02
N ASN A 80 -14.48 -0.18 4.16
CA ASN A 80 -14.16 -0.98 5.36
C ASN A 80 -14.15 -2.50 5.11
N SER A 81 -14.87 -2.99 4.09
CA SER A 81 -14.83 -4.40 3.71
C SER A 81 -13.46 -4.85 3.22
N TYR A 82 -12.64 -3.94 2.66
CA TYR A 82 -11.30 -4.29 2.20
C TYR A 82 -10.37 -4.53 3.38
N PHE A 83 -10.34 -3.59 4.34
CA PHE A 83 -9.67 -3.73 5.64
C PHE A 83 -10.10 -5.04 6.34
N ASN A 84 -11.40 -5.27 6.55
CA ASN A 84 -11.83 -6.51 7.22
C ASN A 84 -11.43 -7.78 6.44
N THR A 85 -11.42 -7.76 5.11
CA THR A 85 -11.02 -8.93 4.30
C THR A 85 -9.51 -9.15 4.33
N ALA A 86 -8.73 -8.07 4.26
CA ALA A 86 -7.27 -8.12 4.25
C ALA A 86 -6.73 -8.62 5.60
N ALA A 87 -7.22 -8.07 6.72
CA ALA A 87 -6.92 -8.58 8.05
C ALA A 87 -7.20 -10.09 8.20
N LEU A 88 -8.35 -10.57 7.71
CA LEU A 88 -8.68 -12.00 7.77
C LEU A 88 -7.79 -12.86 6.86
N LYS A 89 -7.36 -12.35 5.71
CA LYS A 89 -6.39 -13.01 4.82
C LYS A 89 -5.02 -13.10 5.47
N LEU A 90 -4.60 -12.06 6.18
CA LEU A 90 -3.38 -12.03 6.95
C LEU A 90 -3.39 -13.05 8.08
N LEU A 91 -4.45 -13.06 8.89
CA LEU A 91 -4.57 -13.97 10.02
C LEU A 91 -4.66 -15.46 9.62
N ASN A 92 -5.12 -15.77 8.41
CA ASN A 92 -5.24 -17.15 7.93
C ASN A 92 -4.08 -17.58 7.01
N GLY A 93 -3.06 -16.73 6.83
CA GLY A 93 -1.87 -17.00 6.01
C GLY A 93 -2.16 -17.09 4.51
N SER A 94 -3.20 -16.39 4.03
CA SER A 94 -3.53 -16.34 2.60
C SER A 94 -2.64 -15.38 1.82
N LEU A 95 -1.90 -14.46 2.45
CA LEU A 95 -0.91 -13.63 1.75
C LEU A 95 0.48 -14.25 1.97
N THR A 96 1.35 -14.12 0.97
CA THR A 96 2.62 -14.86 0.89
C THR A 96 3.81 -14.17 1.51
N ASP A 97 3.68 -12.88 1.83
CA ASP A 97 4.81 -11.98 2.13
C ASP A 97 4.80 -11.52 3.61
N GLU A 98 4.11 -12.26 4.48
CA GLU A 98 3.62 -11.74 5.76
C GLU A 98 4.55 -12.04 6.94
N ILE A 99 4.90 -10.99 7.69
CA ILE A 99 5.39 -11.12 9.05
C ILE A 99 4.50 -10.25 9.94
N ILE A 100 3.65 -10.89 10.74
CA ILE A 100 3.09 -10.24 11.93
C ILE A 100 4.16 -10.35 13.00
N ASP A 101 4.99 -9.33 13.16
CA ASP A 101 5.88 -9.27 14.31
C ASP A 101 5.12 -8.68 15.51
N THR A 102 5.55 -9.03 16.72
CA THR A 102 5.02 -8.44 17.97
C THR A 102 5.83 -7.18 18.24
N PRO A 103 5.35 -5.97 17.90
CA PRO A 103 6.15 -4.78 18.02
C PRO A 103 6.45 -4.45 19.49
N PRO A 104 7.55 -3.73 19.78
CA PRO A 104 7.78 -3.20 21.11
C PRO A 104 6.68 -2.20 21.48
N THR A 105 5.82 -2.60 22.42
CA THR A 105 4.81 -1.70 22.99
C THR A 105 5.47 -0.86 24.08
N LEU A 106 5.44 0.47 23.94
CA LEU A 106 5.88 1.34 25.02
C LEU A 106 4.87 1.23 26.17
N LYS A 107 5.38 1.19 27.42
CA LYS A 107 4.57 1.03 28.64
C LYS A 107 3.36 1.98 28.63
N SER A 108 2.24 1.52 29.20
CA SER A 108 0.86 2.01 28.99
C SER A 108 0.56 3.50 29.23
N ASN A 109 1.52 4.31 29.70
CA ASN A 109 1.40 5.74 29.96
C ASN A 109 2.13 6.66 28.95
N ASN A 110 2.74 6.11 27.88
CA ASN A 110 3.61 6.87 26.98
C ASN A 110 2.92 7.44 25.72
N THR A 111 1.59 7.65 25.73
CA THR A 111 0.91 8.27 24.59
C THR A 111 1.30 9.72 24.43
N PHE A 112 1.76 10.10 23.23
CA PHE A 112 2.01 11.49 22.88
C PHE A 112 0.70 12.21 22.51
N VAL A 113 0.20 13.06 23.41
CA VAL A 113 -1.10 13.75 23.26
C VAL A 113 -0.90 15.21 22.87
N VAL A 114 -1.58 15.65 21.82
CA VAL A 114 -1.65 17.04 21.41
C VAL A 114 -3.11 17.46 21.31
N ASN A 115 -3.48 18.58 21.95
CA ASN A 115 -4.85 19.11 21.95
C ASN A 115 -5.92 18.06 22.33
N GLY A 116 -5.61 17.20 23.32
CA GLY A 116 -6.53 16.18 23.82
C GLY A 116 -6.68 14.94 22.94
N LYS A 117 -5.94 14.83 21.83
CA LYS A 117 -5.93 13.66 20.94
C LYS A 117 -4.58 12.92 21.00
N PRO A 118 -4.56 11.58 21.03
CA PRO A 118 -3.35 10.80 20.74
C PRO A 118 -2.75 11.19 19.40
N SER A 119 -1.45 10.98 19.23
CA SER A 119 -0.75 11.34 17.99
C SER A 119 -0.15 10.10 17.34
N VAL A 120 -0.19 10.10 16.01
CA VAL A 120 0.69 9.31 15.15
C VAL A 120 1.88 10.20 14.81
N ILE A 121 3.10 9.73 15.09
CA ILE A 121 4.34 10.44 14.76
C ILE A 121 5.09 9.62 13.71
N TYR A 122 5.56 10.28 12.67
CA TYR A 122 6.31 9.69 11.56
C TYR A 122 7.61 10.46 11.36
N ILE A 123 8.72 9.72 11.30
CA ILE A 123 10.04 10.22 10.91
C ILE A 123 10.53 9.33 9.76
N GLY A 124 10.75 9.96 8.61
CA GLY A 124 11.21 9.29 7.39
C GLY A 124 12.30 10.07 6.67
N ALA A 125 12.57 9.64 5.44
CA ALA A 125 13.35 10.37 4.45
C ALA A 125 12.66 10.24 3.10
N ILE A 126 12.66 11.28 2.29
CA ILE A 126 12.07 11.22 0.94
C ILE A 126 12.77 10.18 0.05
N SER A 127 14.08 9.99 0.26
CA SER A 127 14.96 9.09 -0.49
C SER A 127 14.90 7.62 -0.05
N CYS A 128 14.23 7.30 1.06
CA CYS A 128 14.20 5.97 1.69
C CYS A 128 13.19 5.02 1.02
N VAL A 129 13.64 3.88 0.48
CA VAL A 129 12.72 2.89 -0.15
C VAL A 129 11.73 2.25 0.81
N PHE A 130 12.15 1.91 2.03
CA PHE A 130 11.26 1.31 3.03
C PHE A 130 10.18 2.30 3.46
N CYS A 131 10.53 3.58 3.54
CA CYS A 131 9.58 4.66 3.74
C CYS A 131 8.64 4.74 2.55
N GLY A 132 9.21 4.67 1.34
CA GLY A 132 8.50 4.66 0.07
C GLY A 132 7.36 3.65 0.03
N GLU A 133 7.67 2.40 0.36
CA GLU A 133 6.71 1.30 0.39
C GLU A 133 5.69 1.46 1.53
N ASN A 134 6.12 1.73 2.76
CA ASN A 134 5.21 1.75 3.91
C ASN A 134 4.21 2.92 3.88
N ARG A 135 4.52 4.05 3.21
CA ARG A 135 3.63 5.23 3.20
C ARG A 135 2.25 4.94 2.58
N TRP A 136 2.13 3.96 1.68
CA TRP A 136 0.83 3.56 1.09
C TRP A 136 -0.12 2.99 2.15
N ALA A 137 0.30 1.92 2.83
CA ALA A 137 -0.36 1.35 3.99
C ALA A 137 -0.68 2.38 5.09
N MET A 138 0.29 3.25 5.42
CA MET A 138 0.10 4.29 6.42
C MET A 138 -0.99 5.29 6.02
N ALA A 139 -1.02 5.70 4.75
CA ALA A 139 -2.05 6.61 4.25
C ALA A 139 -3.44 5.95 4.29
N LEU A 140 -3.55 4.66 3.93
CA LEU A 140 -4.78 3.88 4.06
C LEU A 140 -5.23 3.77 5.53
N ALA A 141 -4.32 3.51 6.46
CA ALA A 141 -4.62 3.42 7.89
C ALA A 141 -5.10 4.76 8.45
N LEU A 142 -4.37 5.84 8.19
CA LEU A 142 -4.71 7.19 8.65
C LEU A 142 -6.05 7.65 8.08
N SER A 143 -6.41 7.26 6.85
CA SER A 143 -7.71 7.59 6.24
C SER A 143 -8.90 6.94 6.95
N ARG A 144 -8.68 5.93 7.81
CA ARG A 144 -9.74 5.35 8.66
C ARG A 144 -10.07 6.19 9.88
N PHE A 145 -9.15 7.08 10.26
CA PHE A 145 -9.31 7.99 11.40
C PHE A 145 -9.56 9.44 10.97
N GLY A 146 -9.41 9.76 9.69
CA GLY A 146 -9.47 11.14 9.20
C GLY A 146 -9.48 11.21 7.69
N ASN A 147 -9.13 12.35 7.13
CA ASN A 147 -9.01 12.53 5.69
C ASN A 147 -7.79 13.38 5.35
N PHE A 148 -7.13 13.03 4.25
CA PHE A 148 -6.15 13.88 3.61
C PHE A 148 -6.85 14.85 2.66
N SER A 149 -6.59 16.15 2.77
CA SER A 149 -7.01 17.12 1.76
C SER A 149 -6.00 17.22 0.60
N LYS A 150 -4.76 16.79 0.83
CA LYS A 150 -3.71 16.64 -0.18
C LYS A 150 -2.77 15.50 0.21
N LEU A 151 -2.20 14.88 -0.81
CA LEU A 151 -1.05 14.00 -0.79
C LEU A 151 -0.26 14.34 -2.06
N TYR A 152 1.04 14.03 -2.11
CA TYR A 152 1.88 14.35 -3.26
C TYR A 152 2.51 13.07 -3.82
N GLU A 153 2.71 13.04 -5.14
CA GLU A 153 3.45 11.99 -5.81
C GLU A 153 4.93 12.13 -5.47
N GLY A 154 5.51 11.10 -4.86
CA GLY A 154 6.93 11.03 -4.52
C GLY A 154 7.57 9.75 -5.06
N TYR A 155 8.88 9.65 -4.94
CA TYR A 155 9.63 8.43 -5.25
C TYR A 155 10.74 8.22 -4.22
N SER A 156 11.19 6.98 -4.01
CA SER A 156 12.47 6.73 -3.33
C SER A 156 13.65 7.18 -4.21
N SER A 157 14.88 7.11 -3.67
CA SER A 157 16.08 7.56 -4.40
C SER A 157 16.35 6.79 -5.69
N PHE A 158 17.12 7.42 -6.60
CA PHE A 158 17.42 6.84 -7.91
C PHE A 158 18.30 5.58 -7.82
N GLY A 159 19.07 5.46 -6.74
CA GLY A 159 19.87 4.28 -6.42
C GLY A 159 19.12 3.19 -5.65
N ASP A 160 17.83 3.43 -5.33
CA ASP A 160 17.02 2.62 -4.43
C ASP A 160 15.65 2.31 -5.06
N HIS A 161 15.71 1.79 -6.29
CA HIS A 161 14.62 1.24 -7.10
C HIS A 161 13.54 2.19 -7.63
N ASP A 162 13.65 3.52 -7.45
CA ASP A 162 12.64 4.50 -7.89
C ASP A 162 11.21 4.14 -7.49
N VAL A 163 11.00 3.66 -6.26
CA VAL A 163 9.70 3.17 -5.83
C VAL A 163 8.70 4.34 -5.78
N PRO A 164 7.57 4.29 -6.51
CA PRO A 164 6.53 5.29 -6.40
C PRO A 164 5.98 5.30 -4.98
N THR A 165 5.88 6.49 -4.38
CA THR A 165 5.41 6.69 -3.00
C THR A 165 4.57 7.96 -2.87
N ILE A 166 4.06 8.18 -1.67
CA ILE A 166 3.34 9.38 -1.27
C ILE A 166 4.32 10.29 -0.52
N TYR A 167 4.28 11.61 -0.74
CA TYR A 167 4.80 12.57 0.25
C TYR A 167 3.65 13.18 1.04
N TRP A 168 3.90 13.44 2.32
CA TRP A 168 2.89 13.98 3.24
C TRP A 168 2.65 15.47 3.01
N ASN A 169 3.68 16.18 2.56
CA ASN A 169 3.68 17.60 2.24
C ASN A 169 4.44 17.83 0.92
N ASN A 170 4.53 19.10 0.53
CA ASN A 170 5.45 19.54 -0.50
C ASN A 170 6.87 19.55 0.05
N ASP A 171 7.69 18.58 -0.36
CA ASP A 171 9.05 18.35 0.16
C ASP A 171 10.11 18.61 -0.92
N ASN A 172 11.26 19.14 -0.51
CA ASN A 172 12.31 19.57 -1.43
C ASN A 172 13.35 18.47 -1.72
N TYR A 173 13.22 17.84 -2.88
CA TYR A 173 14.11 16.75 -3.33
C TYR A 173 15.40 17.21 -4.03
N THR A 174 15.74 18.50 -3.97
CA THR A 174 16.91 19.09 -4.66
C THR A 174 17.91 19.76 -3.72
N ILE A 175 17.55 19.98 -2.46
CA ILE A 175 18.44 20.62 -1.49
C ILE A 175 19.39 19.59 -0.87
N PRO A 176 20.61 20.00 -0.48
CA PRO A 176 21.60 19.07 0.08
C PRO A 176 21.16 18.45 1.41
N GLU A 177 20.48 19.23 2.26
CA GLU A 177 19.99 18.77 3.55
C GLU A 177 18.82 19.64 4.02
N GLY A 178 17.80 19.01 4.61
CA GLY A 178 16.62 19.69 5.12
C GLY A 178 15.70 18.73 5.87
N VAL A 179 14.62 19.28 6.44
CA VAL A 179 13.52 18.47 6.98
C VAL A 179 12.20 19.10 6.56
N GLY A 180 11.45 18.35 5.76
CA GLY A 180 10.08 18.64 5.41
C GLY A 180 9.18 18.33 6.62
N PHE A 181 8.52 19.34 7.15
CA PHE A 181 7.55 19.19 8.24
C PHE A 181 6.16 19.54 7.78
N GLY A 182 5.18 18.76 8.21
CA GLY A 182 3.78 19.04 7.94
C GLY A 182 3.08 17.94 7.18
N ASN A 183 1.76 18.08 7.09
CA ASN A 183 0.90 17.26 6.27
C ASN A 183 -0.42 18.00 6.05
N TYR A 184 -1.23 17.47 5.13
CA TYR A 184 -2.58 17.95 4.86
C TYR A 184 -3.64 16.97 5.38
N TYR A 185 -3.45 16.47 6.60
CA TYR A 185 -4.35 15.50 7.24
C TYR A 185 -5.19 16.15 8.34
N SER A 186 -6.46 15.78 8.41
CA SER A 186 -7.37 16.21 9.48
C SER A 186 -8.13 15.03 10.06
N SER A 187 -8.21 14.98 11.38
CA SER A 187 -8.88 13.91 12.13
C SER A 187 -9.48 14.40 13.43
N LYS A 188 -10.63 13.83 13.79
CA LYS A 188 -11.24 13.97 15.11
C LYS A 188 -10.69 13.00 16.16
N TYR A 189 -9.94 11.97 15.74
CA TYR A 189 -9.43 10.93 16.63
C TYR A 189 -7.96 11.14 16.99
N VAL A 190 -7.11 11.46 16.00
CA VAL A 190 -5.65 11.58 16.19
C VAL A 190 -5.08 12.87 15.63
N ASN A 191 -3.86 13.19 16.02
CA ASN A 191 -2.99 14.10 15.27
C ASN A 191 -2.03 13.27 14.43
N PHE A 192 -1.65 13.79 13.26
CA PHE A 192 -0.56 13.21 12.48
C PHE A 192 0.59 14.22 12.45
N ILE A 193 1.76 13.83 12.96
CA ILE A 193 2.96 14.64 13.05
C ILE A 193 4.03 13.96 12.20
N SER A 194 4.23 14.45 10.99
CA SER A 194 5.16 13.90 10.01
C SER A 194 6.37 14.79 9.81
N ALA A 195 7.54 14.17 9.74
CA ALA A 195 8.80 14.79 9.36
C ALA A 195 9.56 13.88 8.38
N ASP A 196 9.99 14.42 7.25
CA ASP A 196 10.80 13.72 6.26
C ASP A 196 12.14 14.43 6.11
N TYR A 197 13.24 13.68 6.19
CA TYR A 197 14.53 14.21 5.77
C TYR A 197 14.51 14.47 4.26
N GLU A 198 14.90 15.68 3.90
CA GLU A 198 15.00 16.17 2.53
C GLU A 198 16.45 16.15 2.10
N SER A 199 16.72 15.44 1.00
CA SER A 199 18.04 15.36 0.37
C SER A 199 17.87 15.23 -1.16
N PRO A 200 18.94 15.38 -1.94
CA PRO A 200 18.85 15.18 -3.37
C PRO A 200 18.49 13.72 -3.65
N ILE A 201 17.35 13.50 -4.31
CA ILE A 201 16.85 12.14 -4.62
C ILE A 201 17.82 11.31 -5.50
N VAL A 202 18.78 11.98 -6.12
CA VAL A 202 19.85 11.39 -6.94
C VAL A 202 20.99 10.79 -6.13
N ASP A 203 21.17 11.18 -4.87
CA ASP A 203 22.34 10.85 -4.05
C ASP A 203 22.19 9.52 -3.29
N GLY A 204 21.04 8.86 -3.40
CA GLY A 204 20.72 7.64 -2.68
C GLY A 204 19.97 7.92 -1.37
N PHE A 205 19.84 6.89 -0.53
CA PHE A 205 19.26 7.03 0.80
C PHE A 205 20.21 7.80 1.73
N GLU A 206 19.68 8.85 2.35
CA GLU A 206 20.36 9.64 3.37
C GLU A 206 19.41 9.95 4.53
N VAL A 207 19.94 10.04 5.74
CA VAL A 207 19.20 10.55 6.89
C VAL A 207 20.14 11.10 7.95
N GLN A 208 19.84 12.28 8.48
CA GLN A 208 20.57 12.85 9.63
C GLN A 208 20.12 12.20 10.95
N PRO A 209 20.93 12.27 12.02
CA PRO A 209 20.51 11.80 13.34
C PRO A 209 19.23 12.46 13.84
N LEU A 210 18.46 11.80 14.71
CA LEU A 210 17.20 12.34 15.26
C LEU A 210 17.36 13.70 15.96
N SER A 211 18.53 14.00 16.53
CA SER A 211 18.83 15.32 17.10
C SER A 211 18.77 16.46 16.07
N TYR A 212 19.04 16.16 14.79
CA TYR A 212 18.89 17.10 13.69
C TYR A 212 17.42 17.47 13.49
N PHE A 213 16.51 16.49 13.42
CA PHE A 213 15.07 16.72 13.33
C PHE A 213 14.54 17.56 14.51
N VAL A 214 15.04 17.34 15.72
CA VAL A 214 14.71 18.16 16.90
C VAL A 214 15.16 19.62 16.71
N SER A 215 16.36 19.83 16.16
CA SER A 215 16.93 21.16 15.93
C SER A 215 16.21 21.95 14.83
N GLN A 216 15.70 21.26 13.80
CA GLN A 216 15.01 21.85 12.65
C GLN A 216 13.51 22.07 12.89
N ALA A 217 12.96 21.58 14.01
CA ALA A 217 11.53 21.60 14.26
C ALA A 217 10.92 23.02 14.16
N PRO A 218 9.85 23.21 13.37
CA PRO A 218 9.34 24.54 13.01
C PRO A 218 8.57 25.23 14.15
N ASN A 219 8.16 24.48 15.17
CA ASN A 219 7.44 24.99 16.33
C ASN A 219 7.56 24.04 17.54
N ALA A 220 7.02 24.46 18.69
CA ALA A 220 7.10 23.72 19.95
C ALA A 220 6.45 22.33 19.89
N THR A 221 5.35 22.16 19.14
CA THR A 221 4.67 20.86 19.01
C THR A 221 5.56 19.86 18.30
N TYR A 222 6.12 20.24 17.14
CA TYR A 222 7.07 19.41 16.41
C TYR A 222 8.34 19.14 17.22
N LYS A 223 8.89 20.15 17.89
CA LYS A 223 10.08 19.99 18.72
C LYS A 223 9.85 18.97 19.84
N SER A 224 8.70 19.02 20.49
CA SER A 224 8.32 18.09 21.54
C SER A 224 8.11 16.67 21.01
N ALA A 225 7.47 16.52 19.84
CA ALA A 225 7.26 15.22 19.21
C ALA A 225 8.58 14.56 18.78
N MET A 226 9.46 15.31 18.11
CA MET A 226 10.78 14.81 17.71
C MET A 226 11.66 14.50 18.94
N SER A 227 11.57 15.31 20.00
CA SER A 227 12.30 15.04 21.24
C SER A 227 11.79 13.78 21.94
N PHE A 228 10.47 13.55 21.93
CA PHE A 228 9.85 12.32 22.41
C PHE A 228 10.38 11.10 21.65
N MET A 229 10.33 11.13 20.31
CA MET A 229 10.85 10.05 19.46
C MET A 229 12.36 9.81 19.71
N ASN A 230 13.17 10.88 19.78
CA ASN A 230 14.60 10.77 20.07
C ASN A 230 14.88 10.18 21.48
N SER A 231 14.01 10.46 22.46
CA SER A 231 14.19 10.00 23.84
C SER A 231 13.93 8.51 24.06
N THR A 232 13.28 7.82 23.11
CA THR A 232 13.04 6.38 23.25
C THR A 232 14.34 5.57 23.18
N ASN A 233 15.35 6.09 22.47
CA ASN A 233 16.60 5.37 22.17
C ASN A 233 16.39 4.04 21.43
N ASP A 234 15.24 3.88 20.76
CA ASP A 234 14.85 2.65 20.06
C ASP A 234 14.97 2.79 18.53
N PHE A 235 15.56 3.87 18.02
CA PHE A 235 15.71 4.09 16.58
C PHE A 235 16.58 2.99 15.95
N GLN A 236 16.01 2.24 15.02
CA GLN A 236 16.66 1.17 14.25
C GLN A 236 16.68 1.45 12.74
N GLY A 237 16.01 2.50 12.29
CA GLY A 237 15.98 2.91 10.89
C GLY A 237 14.71 3.68 10.56
N THR A 238 14.52 4.03 9.28
CA THR A 238 13.32 4.69 8.79
C THR A 238 12.46 3.73 7.94
N PRO A 239 11.12 3.84 7.97
CA PRO A 239 10.35 4.83 8.71
C PRO A 239 10.33 4.51 10.22
N PHE A 240 10.60 5.51 11.04
CA PHE A 240 10.51 5.41 12.50
C PHE A 240 9.19 6.03 12.93
N THR A 241 8.28 5.20 13.47
CA THR A 241 6.89 5.63 13.67
C THR A 241 6.38 5.30 15.07
N PHE A 242 5.41 6.08 15.52
CA PHE A 242 4.73 5.90 16.77
C PHE A 242 3.22 5.99 16.56
N TRP A 243 2.49 4.96 16.95
CA TRP A 243 1.05 4.80 16.72
C TRP A 243 0.32 4.71 18.04
N GLY A 244 0.04 5.87 18.64
CA GLY A 244 -0.69 5.98 19.91
C GLY A 244 0.09 5.51 21.14
N LYS A 245 0.46 4.22 21.19
CA LYS A 245 1.31 3.60 22.23
C LYS A 245 2.36 2.63 21.65
N VAL A 246 2.16 2.18 20.42
CA VAL A 246 3.08 1.25 19.76
C VAL A 246 4.18 2.05 19.09
N LEU A 247 5.44 1.68 19.36
CA LEU A 247 6.60 2.24 18.68
C LEU A 247 7.08 1.23 17.65
N VAL A 248 7.26 1.69 16.42
CA VAL A 248 7.83 0.89 15.33
C VAL A 248 9.24 1.46 15.08
N PRO A 249 10.29 0.76 15.55
CA PRO A 249 11.65 1.30 15.66
C PRO A 249 12.35 1.55 14.30
N GLY A 250 11.84 0.95 13.24
CA GLY A 250 12.29 1.15 11.86
C GLY A 250 11.44 0.30 10.92
N ALA A 251 11.95 0.01 9.72
CA ALA A 251 11.31 -0.91 8.78
C ALA A 251 11.35 -2.36 9.31
N THR A 252 10.50 -2.70 10.28
CA THR A 252 10.49 -4.02 10.94
C THR A 252 9.11 -4.62 11.12
N GLY A 253 8.04 -3.82 11.10
CA GLY A 253 6.72 -4.33 11.50
C GLY A 253 5.92 -5.01 10.39
N ILE A 254 6.18 -4.66 9.13
CA ILE A 254 5.23 -4.79 8.04
C ILE A 254 5.99 -4.77 6.70
N VAL A 255 6.25 -5.94 6.12
CA VAL A 255 6.88 -6.09 4.78
C VAL A 255 5.79 -6.43 3.76
N PHE A 256 4.77 -5.57 3.61
CA PHE A 256 3.74 -5.82 2.58
C PHE A 256 4.13 -5.13 1.27
N GLY A 257 5.12 -5.72 0.65
CA GLY A 257 5.73 -5.17 -0.55
C GLY A 257 7.04 -5.86 -0.89
N ASN A 258 7.20 -7.11 -0.47
CA ASN A 258 8.38 -7.96 -0.69
C ASN A 258 9.72 -7.18 -0.66
N THR A 259 9.98 -6.43 0.41
CA THR A 259 11.31 -5.87 0.70
C THR A 259 12.15 -6.86 1.49
N THR A 260 12.08 -8.15 1.13
CA THR A 260 13.02 -9.13 1.66
C THR A 260 14.40 -8.74 1.09
N PRO A 261 15.43 -8.49 1.92
CA PRO A 261 16.74 -8.01 1.46
C PRO A 261 17.45 -8.91 0.43
N ASP A 262 16.92 -10.12 0.18
CA ASP A 262 17.48 -11.11 -0.73
C ASP A 262 16.91 -11.08 -2.15
N THR A 263 15.77 -10.41 -2.39
CA THR A 263 15.20 -10.27 -3.74
C THR A 263 15.50 -8.90 -4.33
N SER A 264 16.09 -8.89 -5.52
CA SER A 264 16.59 -7.68 -6.19
C SER A 264 15.51 -6.76 -6.78
N THR A 265 14.23 -7.09 -6.64
CA THR A 265 13.12 -6.35 -7.23
C THR A 265 11.92 -6.28 -6.29
N LEU A 266 11.57 -5.07 -5.85
CA LEU A 266 10.35 -4.80 -5.09
C LEU A 266 9.13 -4.87 -6.03
N PRO A 267 7.94 -5.28 -5.57
CA PRO A 267 6.73 -5.36 -6.39
C PRO A 267 6.37 -4.00 -7.03
N LEU A 268 6.61 -2.92 -6.29
CA LEU A 268 6.43 -1.53 -6.71
C LEU A 268 7.53 -1.02 -7.66
N THR A 269 8.65 -1.73 -7.79
CA THR A 269 9.72 -1.33 -8.71
C THR A 269 9.16 -1.26 -10.13
N ASN A 270 9.40 -0.12 -10.78
CA ASN A 270 8.90 0.21 -12.13
C ASN A 270 7.39 0.49 -12.24
N GLU A 271 6.66 0.59 -11.13
CA GLU A 271 5.28 1.06 -11.16
C GLU A 271 5.20 2.60 -11.20
N THR A 272 4.07 3.10 -11.68
CA THR A 272 3.65 4.50 -11.59
C THR A 272 2.62 4.65 -10.46
N HIS A 273 2.45 5.86 -9.91
CA HIS A 273 1.37 6.13 -8.94
C HIS A 273 -0.01 5.71 -9.46
N ALA A 274 -0.26 5.91 -10.76
CA ALA A 274 -1.48 5.47 -11.43
C ALA A 274 -1.69 3.96 -11.35
N GLN A 275 -0.64 3.16 -11.54
CA GLN A 275 -0.68 1.70 -11.46
C GLN A 275 -0.89 1.23 -10.01
N VAL A 276 -0.18 1.82 -9.05
CA VAL A 276 -0.37 1.52 -7.62
C VAL A 276 -1.81 1.80 -7.20
N LEU A 277 -2.32 2.99 -7.52
CA LEU A 277 -3.68 3.39 -7.18
C LEU A 277 -4.74 2.58 -7.93
N SER A 278 -4.46 2.13 -9.16
CA SER A 278 -5.34 1.21 -9.89
C SER A 278 -5.47 -0.14 -9.16
N GLN A 279 -4.35 -0.69 -8.66
CA GLN A 279 -4.35 -1.92 -7.86
C GLN A 279 -5.10 -1.73 -6.53
N LEU A 280 -4.82 -0.64 -5.79
CA LEU A 280 -5.53 -0.33 -4.54
C LEU A 280 -7.04 -0.13 -4.73
N LYS A 281 -7.46 0.32 -5.91
CA LYS A 281 -8.87 0.43 -6.30
C LYS A 281 -9.47 -0.93 -6.72
N ASN A 282 -8.67 -1.80 -7.32
CA ASN A 282 -9.07 -3.10 -7.85
C ASN A 282 -8.62 -4.22 -6.90
N PHE A 283 -9.38 -4.41 -5.83
CA PHE A 283 -9.26 -5.34 -4.71
C PHE A 283 -9.12 -6.86 -5.03
N ASN A 284 -8.36 -7.28 -6.04
CA ASN A 284 -8.24 -8.69 -6.43
C ASN A 284 -6.81 -9.14 -6.70
N ASP A 285 -5.81 -8.33 -6.39
CA ASP A 285 -4.40 -8.72 -6.48
C ASP A 285 -3.72 -8.82 -5.11
N GLN A 286 -2.63 -9.58 -5.09
CA GLN A 286 -1.84 -9.88 -3.89
C GLN A 286 -1.27 -8.61 -3.25
N PHE A 287 -0.83 -7.66 -4.08
CA PHE A 287 -0.21 -6.41 -3.64
C PHE A 287 -1.23 -5.54 -2.88
N ALA A 288 -2.41 -5.31 -3.45
CA ALA A 288 -3.46 -4.55 -2.82
C ALA A 288 -3.90 -5.18 -1.49
N TRP A 289 -4.01 -6.51 -1.41
CA TRP A 289 -4.31 -7.16 -0.14
C TRP A 289 -3.22 -6.99 0.90
N GLY A 290 -1.95 -7.05 0.49
CA GLY A 290 -0.82 -6.73 1.35
C GLY A 290 -0.95 -5.31 1.92
N GLU A 291 -1.16 -4.31 1.07
CA GLU A 291 -1.27 -2.90 1.49
C GLU A 291 -2.45 -2.64 2.44
N TYR A 292 -3.59 -3.29 2.24
CA TYR A 292 -4.70 -3.20 3.19
C TYR A 292 -4.39 -3.92 4.50
N ALA A 293 -3.75 -5.10 4.46
CA ALA A 293 -3.37 -5.84 5.65
C ALA A 293 -2.31 -5.08 6.47
N ALA A 294 -1.38 -4.41 5.79
CA ALA A 294 -0.44 -3.45 6.35
C ALA A 294 -1.16 -2.32 7.09
N ALA A 295 -2.13 -1.72 6.42
CA ALA A 295 -2.94 -0.66 7.00
C ALA A 295 -3.72 -1.17 8.22
N ASP A 296 -4.23 -2.41 8.18
CA ASP A 296 -4.94 -3.04 9.29
C ASP A 296 -4.07 -3.22 10.54
N VAL A 297 -2.79 -3.59 10.36
CA VAL A 297 -1.83 -3.67 11.47
C VAL A 297 -1.61 -2.29 12.09
N TYR A 298 -1.39 -1.24 11.29
CA TYR A 298 -1.28 0.13 11.80
C TYR A 298 -2.57 0.62 12.49
N VAL A 299 -3.74 0.23 11.96
CA VAL A 299 -5.03 0.49 12.60
C VAL A 299 -5.10 -0.20 13.96
N ALA A 300 -4.74 -1.48 14.04
CA ALA A 300 -4.74 -2.27 15.27
C ALA A 300 -3.77 -1.69 16.33
N TYR A 301 -2.61 -1.17 15.93
CA TYR A 301 -1.70 -0.47 16.85
C TYR A 301 -2.36 0.75 17.52
N LEU A 302 -3.22 1.45 16.79
CA LEU A 302 -3.80 2.72 17.23
C LEU A 302 -5.11 2.57 18.00
N CYS A 303 -5.92 1.56 17.66
CA CYS A 303 -7.26 1.34 18.23
C CYS A 303 -7.31 1.27 19.77
N PRO A 304 -6.39 0.58 20.47
CA PRO A 304 -6.33 0.58 21.94
C PRO A 304 -6.13 1.96 22.54
N SER A 305 -5.32 2.82 21.89
CA SER A 305 -5.08 4.21 22.33
C SER A 305 -6.30 5.11 22.17
N LEU A 306 -7.29 4.68 21.39
CA LEU A 306 -8.54 5.38 21.11
C LEU A 306 -9.75 4.74 21.80
N ASN A 307 -9.50 3.87 22.79
CA ASN A 307 -10.52 3.07 23.48
C ASN A 307 -11.43 2.31 22.51
N ASN A 308 -10.89 1.90 21.36
CA ASN A 308 -11.63 1.17 20.33
C ASN A 308 -12.87 1.91 19.79
N THR A 309 -12.98 3.23 19.99
CA THR A 309 -14.18 4.00 19.59
C THR A 309 -14.35 4.27 18.08
N PRO A 310 -13.30 4.38 17.25
CA PRO A 310 -13.47 4.57 15.81
C PRO A 310 -14.17 3.37 15.13
N PRO A 311 -15.02 3.58 14.09
CA PRO A 311 -15.72 2.49 13.43
C PRO A 311 -14.84 1.40 12.84
N VAL A 312 -13.64 1.75 12.36
CA VAL A 312 -12.68 0.77 11.83
C VAL A 312 -12.22 -0.22 12.89
N CYS A 313 -12.08 0.22 14.14
CA CYS A 313 -11.71 -0.62 15.28
C CYS A 313 -12.81 -1.63 15.65
N GLN A 314 -14.01 -1.48 15.10
CA GLN A 314 -15.12 -2.40 15.32
C GLN A 314 -15.17 -3.54 14.30
N LEU A 315 -14.33 -3.52 13.27
CA LEU A 315 -14.22 -4.60 12.29
C LEU A 315 -13.64 -5.84 12.96
N GLN A 316 -14.18 -7.02 12.60
CA GLN A 316 -13.77 -8.29 13.20
C GLN A 316 -12.29 -8.56 12.98
N GLY A 317 -11.81 -8.38 11.74
CA GLY A 317 -10.40 -8.58 11.41
C GLY A 317 -9.44 -7.69 12.21
N ILE A 318 -9.83 -6.45 12.51
CA ILE A 318 -9.01 -5.54 13.32
C ILE A 318 -8.92 -6.03 14.78
N LYS A 319 -10.05 -6.45 15.36
CA LYS A 319 -10.06 -7.01 16.73
C LYS A 319 -9.25 -8.29 16.83
N ASP A 320 -9.31 -9.12 15.80
CA ASP A 320 -8.53 -10.36 15.74
C ASP A 320 -7.03 -10.05 15.61
N LEU A 321 -6.64 -9.01 14.86
CA LEU A 321 -5.26 -8.53 14.80
C LEU A 321 -4.78 -7.94 16.14
N GLU A 322 -5.59 -7.11 16.81
CA GLU A 322 -5.29 -6.61 18.17
C GLU A 322 -4.98 -7.79 19.10
N SER A 323 -5.83 -8.82 19.10
CA SER A 323 -5.63 -10.03 19.90
C SER A 323 -4.39 -10.84 19.49
N ALA A 324 -4.11 -10.96 18.19
CA ALA A 324 -2.96 -11.73 17.70
C ALA A 324 -1.62 -11.06 18.04
N MET A 325 -1.58 -9.73 18.01
CA MET A 325 -0.38 -8.93 18.30
C MET A 325 -0.23 -8.58 19.79
N GLY A 326 -1.27 -8.81 20.60
CA GLY A 326 -1.25 -8.51 22.03
C GLY A 326 -1.24 -7.00 22.33
N VAL A 327 -1.93 -6.20 21.51
CA VAL A 327 -2.05 -4.74 21.67
C VAL A 327 -3.43 -4.33 22.18
#